data_AF-A0A955H696-F1
#
_entry.id   AF-A0A955H696-F1
#
_cell.length_a   1.000
_cell.length_b   1.000
_cell.length_c   1.000
_cell.angle_alpha   90.00
_cell.angle_beta   90.00
_cell.angle_gamma   90.00
#
_symmetry.space_group_name_H-M   'P 1'
#
loop_
_entity.id
_entity.type
_entity.pdbx_description
1 polymer ?
#
loop_
_entity_poly.entity_id
_entity_poly.type
_entity_poly.pdbx_seq_one_letter_code
_entity_poly.pdbx_strand_id
1 'polypeptide(L)'
;MAKKGYRIAKEIKGEILAKIKNEGLSVADAATNYGIHTGTIYNWLGAKASGTVSVLEHNKLKKENEQLKQIIGDLTIKMSVEAKKGLSKGW
;
A
#
# COMPACT_ATOMS: atom_id res chain seq x y z
N MET A 1 -1.50 -22.84 32.97
CA MET A 1 -0.06 -22.52 32.99
C MET A 1 0.19 -21.34 32.07
N ALA A 2 0.68 -20.20 32.58
CA ALA A 2 1.01 -19.05 31.74
C ALA A 2 2.26 -19.39 30.90
N LYS A 3 2.19 -19.26 29.57
CA LYS A 3 3.35 -19.48 28.69
C LYS A 3 4.39 -18.39 28.95
N LYS A 4 5.63 -18.80 29.25
CA LYS A 4 6.78 -17.90 29.34
C LYS A 4 7.08 -17.33 27.96
N GLY A 5 6.89 -16.02 27.79
CA GLY A 5 7.22 -15.32 26.55
C GLY A 5 8.72 -15.10 26.44
N TYR A 6 9.35 -15.61 25.39
CA TYR A 6 10.73 -15.29 25.05
C TYR A 6 10.74 -14.08 24.12
N ARG A 7 11.54 -13.06 24.46
CA ARG A 7 11.74 -11.88 23.62
C ARG A 7 13.01 -12.05 22.81
N ILE A 8 12.89 -11.82 21.51
CA ILE A 8 14.03 -11.82 20.58
C ILE A 8 14.54 -10.38 20.47
N ALA A 9 15.87 -10.22 20.46
CA ALA A 9 16.52 -8.93 20.31
C ALA A 9 16.07 -8.22 19.02
N LYS A 10 15.96 -6.89 19.07
CA LYS A 10 15.40 -6.09 17.96
C LYS A 10 16.30 -6.14 16.73
N GLU A 11 17.60 -6.26 16.95
CA GLU A 11 18.68 -6.36 15.96
C GLU A 11 18.51 -7.64 15.15
N ILE A 12 18.37 -8.78 15.83
CA ILE A 12 18.18 -10.10 15.21
C ILE A 12 16.86 -10.14 14.42
N LYS A 13 15.78 -9.61 15.00
CA LYS A 13 14.51 -9.44 14.27
C LYS A 13 14.69 -8.58 13.02
N GLY A 14 15.49 -7.51 13.09
CA GLY A 14 15.78 -6.63 11.97
C GLY A 14 16.51 -7.35 10.85
N GLU A 15 17.57 -8.09 11.20
CA GLU A 15 18.37 -8.89 10.27
C GLU A 15 17.50 -9.92 9.54
N ILE A 16 16.73 -10.73 10.27
CA ILE A 16 15.85 -11.76 9.69
C ILE A 16 14.89 -11.15 8.67
N LEU A 17 14.25 -10.02 9.02
CA LEU A 17 13.31 -9.36 8.13
C LEU A 17 14.00 -8.76 6.90
N ALA A 18 15.24 -8.29 7.03
CA ALA A 18 16.03 -7.80 5.91
C ALA A 18 16.40 -8.94 4.95
N LYS A 19 16.85 -10.09 5.45
CA LYS A 19 17.17 -11.27 4.62
C LYS A 19 15.95 -11.80 3.88
N ILE A 20 14.80 -11.87 4.56
CA ILE A 20 13.54 -12.30 3.93
C ILE A 20 13.12 -11.33 2.81
N LYS A 21 13.23 -10.01 3.05
CA LYS A 21 12.76 -9.00 2.08
C LYS A 21 13.73 -8.74 0.92
N ASN A 22 15.03 -8.71 1.20
CA ASN A 22 16.04 -8.23 0.26
C ASN A 22 16.84 -9.38 -0.38
N GLU A 23 17.04 -10.48 0.35
CA GLU A 23 17.87 -11.61 -0.10
C GLU A 23 17.02 -12.80 -0.57
N GLY A 24 15.69 -12.73 -0.45
CA GLY A 24 14.77 -13.77 -0.90
C GLY A 24 14.74 -15.02 -0.01
N LEU A 25 15.24 -14.93 1.22
CA LEU A 25 15.23 -16.05 2.17
C LEU A 25 13.78 -16.43 2.52
N SER A 26 13.44 -17.72 2.42
CA SER A 26 12.09 -18.17 2.78
C SER A 26 11.86 -18.06 4.29
N VAL A 27 10.60 -17.88 4.71
CA VAL A 27 10.24 -17.86 6.14
C VAL A 27 10.56 -19.19 6.83
N ALA A 28 10.49 -20.31 6.10
CA ALA A 28 10.82 -21.64 6.62
C ALA A 28 12.33 -21.79 6.88
N ASP A 29 13.16 -21.30 5.95
CA ASP A 29 14.62 -21.35 6.10
C ASP A 29 15.07 -20.39 7.19
N ALA A 30 14.50 -19.18 7.25
CA ALA A 30 14.76 -18.23 8.32
C ALA A 30 14.36 -18.78 9.70
N ALA A 31 13.22 -19.48 9.80
CA ALA A 31 12.80 -20.13 11.03
C ALA A 31 13.80 -21.19 11.49
N THR A 32 14.29 -22.00 10.56
CA THR A 32 15.25 -23.07 10.83
C THR A 32 16.63 -22.50 11.22
N ASN A 33 17.16 -21.56 10.44
CA ASN A 33 18.49 -20.98 10.61
C ASN A 33 18.64 -20.20 11.93
N TYR A 34 17.58 -19.53 12.37
CA TYR A 34 17.60 -18.69 13.56
C TYR A 34 16.91 -19.34 14.77
N GLY A 35 16.37 -20.56 14.63
CA GLY A 35 15.70 -21.28 15.71
C GLY A 35 14.41 -20.61 16.18
N ILE A 36 13.65 -20.01 15.28
CA ILE A 36 12.45 -19.22 15.58
C ILE A 36 11.23 -19.90 14.96
N HIS A 37 10.14 -19.99 15.71
CA HIS A 37 8.89 -20.51 15.16
C HIS A 37 8.39 -19.65 14.00
N THR A 38 8.02 -20.27 12.87
CA THR A 38 7.55 -19.59 11.65
C THR A 38 6.43 -18.59 11.92
N GLY A 39 5.47 -18.95 12.79
CA GLY A 39 4.38 -18.05 13.21
C GLY A 39 4.85 -16.75 13.86
N THR A 40 5.99 -16.75 14.55
CA THR A 40 6.58 -15.53 15.13
C THR A 40 7.09 -14.60 14.02
N ILE A 41 7.71 -15.16 12.98
CA ILE A 41 8.20 -14.40 11.82
C ILE A 41 7.02 -13.82 11.03
N TYR A 42 5.97 -14.62 10.79
CA TYR A 42 4.74 -14.12 10.16
C TYR A 42 4.06 -13.01 10.95
N ASN A 43 4.02 -13.11 12.29
CA ASN A 43 3.52 -12.03 13.15
C ASN A 43 4.33 -10.74 12.98
N TRP A 44 5.65 -10.83 12.80
CA TRP A 44 6.48 -9.65 12.55
C TRP A 44 6.29 -9.05 11.16
N LEU A 45 6.15 -9.89 10.14
CA LEU A 45 5.86 -9.46 8.78
C LEU A 45 4.49 -8.78 8.70
N GLY A 46 3.46 -9.36 9.32
CA GLY A 46 2.12 -8.79 9.41
C GLY A 46 2.09 -7.47 10.20
N ALA A 47 2.84 -7.38 11.31
CA ALA A 47 2.95 -6.13 12.06
C ALA A 47 3.66 -5.02 11.27
N LYS A 48 4.61 -5.36 10.38
CA LYS A 48 5.26 -4.41 9.47
C LYS A 48 4.48 -4.16 8.17
N ALA A 49 3.49 -4.99 7.84
CA ALA A 49 2.54 -4.73 6.75
C ALA A 49 1.69 -3.47 7.01
N SER A 50 1.78 -2.90 8.22
CA SER A 50 1.47 -1.50 8.51
C SER A 50 2.45 -0.52 7.83
N GLY A 51 2.79 -0.76 6.56
CA GLY A 51 3.02 0.33 5.62
C GLY A 51 1.66 0.96 5.34
N THR A 52 1.09 1.59 6.37
CA THR A 52 -0.19 2.26 6.29
C THR A 52 0.02 3.39 5.31
N VAL A 53 -0.49 3.24 4.09
CA VAL A 53 -0.95 4.43 3.36
C VAL A 53 -1.81 5.15 4.38
N SER A 54 -1.38 6.34 4.80
CA SER A 54 -2.13 7.10 5.79
C SER A 54 -3.55 7.20 5.25
N VAL A 55 -4.54 6.72 5.99
CA VAL A 55 -5.94 6.77 5.54
C VAL A 55 -6.32 8.19 5.14
N LEU A 56 -5.72 9.18 5.82
CA LEU A 56 -5.82 10.60 5.48
C LEU A 56 -5.20 10.94 4.12
N GLU A 57 -3.98 10.47 3.83
CA GLU A 57 -3.32 10.69 2.53
C GLU A 57 -4.08 10.00 1.39
N HIS A 58 -4.54 8.77 1.62
CA HIS A 58 -5.38 8.04 0.66
C HIS A 58 -6.67 8.81 0.35
N ASN A 59 -7.37 9.29 1.39
CA ASN A 59 -8.61 10.02 1.22
C ASN A 59 -8.40 11.39 0.56
N LYS A 60 -7.28 12.07 0.87
CA LYS A 60 -6.88 13.31 0.19
C LYS A 60 -6.66 13.06 -1.31
N LEU A 61 -5.86 12.07 -1.67
CA LEU A 61 -5.59 11.70 -3.06
C LEU A 61 -6.87 11.26 -3.80
N LYS A 62 -7.75 10.52 -3.14
CA LYS A 62 -9.04 10.12 -3.70
C LYS A 62 -9.91 11.34 -4.04
N LYS A 63 -10.01 12.30 -3.11
CA LYS A 63 -10.78 13.54 -3.31
C LYS A 63 -10.20 14.39 -4.44
N GLU A 64 -8.87 14.55 -4.49
CA GLU A 64 -8.18 15.27 -5.57
C GLU A 64 -8.47 14.62 -6.94
N ASN A 65 -8.43 13.29 -7.02
CA ASN A 65 -8.76 12.56 -8.25
C ASN A 65 -10.23 12.73 -8.68
N GLU A 66 -11.17 12.68 -7.73
CA GLU A 66 -12.59 12.93 -8.01
C GLU A 66 -12.83 14.35 -8.56
N GLN A 67 -12.20 15.36 -7.97
CA GLN A 67 -12.29 16.75 -8.44
C GLN A 67 -11.71 16.92 -9.85
N LEU A 68 -10.57 16.31 -10.13
CA LEU A 68 -9.96 16.35 -11.46
C LEU A 68 -10.89 15.73 -12.52
N LYS A 69 -11.51 14.60 -12.21
CA LYS A 69 -12.48 13.95 -13.10
C LYS A 69 -13.70 14.83 -13.38
N GLN A 70 -14.21 15.54 -12.38
CA GLN A 70 -15.31 16.48 -12.55
C GLN A 70 -14.93 17.63 -13.49
N ILE A 71 -13.77 18.26 -13.27
CA ILE A 71 -13.27 19.35 -14.12
C ILE A 71 -13.14 18.88 -15.58
N ILE A 72 -12.55 17.70 -15.80
CA ILE A 72 -12.41 17.12 -17.15
C ILE A 72 -13.79 16.87 -17.78
N GLY A 73 -14.75 16.35 -17.00
CA GLY A 73 -16.13 16.16 -17.46
C GLY A 73 -16.77 17.46 -17.92
N ASP A 74 -16.71 18.50 -17.10
CA ASP A 74 -17.29 19.81 -17.39
C ASP A 74 -16.66 20.45 -18.64
N LEU A 75 -15.33 20.36 -18.78
CA LEU A 75 -14.60 20.85 -19.95
C LEU A 75 -15.02 20.09 -21.22
N THR A 76 -15.12 18.77 -21.13
CA THR A 76 -15.51 17.91 -22.26
C THR A 76 -16.94 18.25 -22.74
N ILE A 77 -17.86 18.47 -21.81
CA ILE A 77 -19.24 18.88 -22.13
C ILE A 77 -19.24 20.26 -22.79
N LYS A 78 -18.52 21.24 -22.24
CA LYS A 78 -18.42 22.59 -22.83
C LYS A 78 -17.88 22.55 -24.25
N MET A 79 -16.78 21.84 -24.48
CA MET A 79 -16.20 21.64 -25.83
C MET A 79 -17.19 20.99 -26.80
N SER A 80 -17.93 19.97 -26.34
CA SER A 80 -18.93 19.28 -27.15
C SER A 80 -20.11 20.19 -27.53
N VAL A 81 -20.56 21.04 -26.60
CA VAL A 81 -21.63 22.02 -26.83
C VAL A 81 -21.16 23.12 -27.78
N GLU A 82 -19.94 23.63 -27.60
CA GLU A 82 -19.34 24.63 -28.49
C GLU A 82 -19.18 24.10 -29.91
N ALA A 83 -18.69 22.88 -30.07
CA ALA A 83 -18.60 22.23 -31.38
C ALA A 83 -19.98 22.13 -32.06
N LYS A 84 -21.02 21.69 -31.33
CA LYS A 84 -22.40 21.63 -31.85
C LYS A 84 -22.95 23.00 -32.23
N LYS A 85 -22.66 24.06 -31.46
CA LYS A 85 -23.09 25.43 -31.78
C LYS A 85 -22.36 26.01 -33.00
N GLY A 86 -21.08 25.66 -33.19
CA GLY A 86 -20.33 26.00 -34.40
C GLY A 86 -20.92 25.35 -35.65
N LEU A 87 -21.36 24.10 -35.54
CA LEU A 87 -22.06 23.36 -36.60
C LEU A 87 -23.44 23.97 -36.95
N SER A 88 -24.18 24.51 -35.97
CA SER A 88 -25.52 25.09 -36.23
C SER A 88 -25.52 26.50 -36.82
N LYS A 89 -24.40 27.24 -36.77
CA LYS A 89 -24.28 28.59 -37.35
C LYS A 89 -23.83 28.61 -38.81
N GLY A 90 -23.63 27.43 -39.40
CA GLY A 90 -23.16 27.25 -40.76
C GLY A 90 -24.23 26.83 -41.76
N TRP A 91 -25.47 27.34 -41.64
CA TRP A 91 -26.53 27.34 -42.67
C TRP A 91 -27.31 28.65 -42.62
#